data_AF-A0A0C4EKE1-F1
#
_entry.id   AF-A0A0C4EKE1-F1
#
_cell.length_a   1.000
_cell.length_b   1.000
_cell.length_c   1.000
_cell.angle_alpha   90.00
_cell.angle_beta   90.00
_cell.angle_gamma   90.00
#
_symmetry.space_group_name_H-M   'P 1'
#
loop_
_entity.id
_entity.type
_entity.pdbx_description
1 polymer ?
#
loop_
_entity_poly.entity_id
_entity_poly.type
_entity_poly.pdbx_seq_one_letter_code
_entity_poly.pdbx_strand_id
1 'polypeptide(L)'
;MVKIKPQNKALKFSAAELDGASDFDKARQIGSFVEDGETRTIRATLDGYKPPDWSKLKAAMLSYWVDVDKALFTERDITSLVDTWAKKGGVSSVSDYHSFRKAWDPIQAYLVSKSHVESAKELKKPFYQAFSEGFQGRIRDQLIKENTLIVTPDNRARLPSFKILRSAVDTVMKGQISLTFETQERQPRWLLLSKPRTM
;
A
#
# COMPACT_ATOMS: atom_id res chain seq x y z
N MET A 1 -36.68 6.27 3.81
CA MET A 1 -37.02 4.92 4.30
C MET A 1 -36.75 3.96 3.14
N VAL A 2 -35.91 2.92 3.14
CA VAL A 2 -35.09 2.13 4.07
C VAL A 2 -33.96 1.54 3.16
N LYS A 3 -32.65 1.73 3.42
CA LYS A 3 -31.66 0.73 3.93
C LYS A 3 -31.73 -0.63 3.18
N ILE A 4 -30.68 -1.29 2.63
CA ILE A 4 -29.36 -1.67 3.15
C ILE A 4 -28.45 -2.09 1.94
N LYS A 5 -27.13 -1.89 2.01
CA LYS A 5 -26.08 -2.54 1.16
C LYS A 5 -25.99 -4.06 1.38
N PRO A 6 -25.34 -4.79 0.47
CA PRO A 6 -24.20 -5.57 0.94
C PRO A 6 -22.93 -5.26 0.13
N GLN A 7 -21.85 -5.04 0.85
CA GLN A 7 -20.51 -5.31 0.33
C GLN A 7 -20.34 -6.84 0.18
N ASN A 8 -19.45 -7.24 -0.73
CA ASN A 8 -18.39 -8.24 -0.56
C ASN A 8 -18.34 -9.36 -1.64
N LYS A 9 -17.12 -9.61 -2.12
CA LYS A 9 -16.54 -10.86 -2.65
C LYS A 9 -16.62 -11.31 -4.12
N ALA A 10 -17.24 -10.59 -5.06
CA ALA A 10 -17.31 -11.08 -6.45
C ALA A 10 -16.36 -10.41 -7.47
N LEU A 11 -15.61 -9.35 -7.13
CA LEU A 11 -14.84 -8.58 -8.13
C LEU A 11 -13.46 -9.19 -8.49
N LYS A 12 -13.42 -10.50 -8.74
CA LYS A 12 -12.34 -11.18 -9.48
C LYS A 12 -12.91 -12.16 -10.51
N PHE A 13 -14.10 -11.89 -11.06
CA PHE A 13 -14.48 -12.52 -12.32
C PHE A 13 -13.58 -11.94 -13.42
N SER A 14 -12.85 -12.84 -14.07
CA SER A 14 -11.76 -12.55 -14.98
C SER A 14 -12.25 -11.83 -16.25
N ALA A 15 -11.46 -10.91 -16.80
CA ALA A 15 -11.77 -10.24 -18.07
C ALA A 15 -12.19 -11.23 -19.18
N ALA A 16 -11.61 -12.42 -19.18
CA ALA A 16 -11.97 -13.53 -20.07
C ALA A 16 -13.45 -13.97 -20.00
N GLU A 17 -14.10 -13.91 -18.83
CA GLU A 17 -15.54 -14.22 -18.69
C GLU A 17 -16.42 -13.05 -19.14
N LEU A 18 -15.92 -11.81 -18.99
CA LEU A 18 -16.60 -10.62 -19.49
C LEU A 18 -16.52 -10.53 -21.03
N ASP A 19 -15.44 -11.04 -21.61
CA ASP A 19 -15.19 -11.07 -23.06
C ASP A 19 -15.68 -12.35 -23.76
N GLY A 20 -16.27 -13.29 -23.01
CA GLY A 20 -16.80 -14.55 -23.57
C GLY A 20 -15.75 -15.52 -24.12
N ALA A 21 -14.51 -15.44 -23.63
CA ALA A 21 -13.40 -16.26 -24.10
C ALA A 21 -13.60 -17.75 -23.74
N SER A 22 -13.41 -18.63 -24.72
CA SER A 22 -13.50 -20.07 -24.49
C SER A 22 -12.34 -20.57 -23.60
N ASP A 23 -12.51 -21.75 -23.00
CA ASP A 23 -11.43 -22.42 -22.27
C ASP A 23 -10.19 -22.64 -23.16
N PHE A 24 -10.40 -22.93 -24.43
CA PHE A 24 -9.33 -23.01 -25.42
C PHE A 24 -8.57 -21.68 -25.57
N ASP A 25 -9.30 -20.56 -25.68
CA ASP A 25 -8.70 -19.23 -25.80
C ASP A 25 -7.90 -18.85 -24.55
N LYS A 26 -8.41 -19.18 -23.37
CA LYS A 26 -7.73 -18.95 -22.09
C LYS A 26 -6.41 -19.74 -21.99
N ALA A 27 -6.43 -21.03 -22.36
CA ALA A 27 -5.22 -21.86 -22.38
C ALA A 27 -4.19 -21.40 -23.43
N ARG A 28 -4.65 -20.82 -24.54
CA ARG A 28 -3.77 -20.28 -25.59
C ARG A 28 -3.16 -18.92 -25.20
N GLN A 29 -3.96 -18.02 -24.62
CA GLN A 29 -3.56 -16.64 -24.34
C GLN A 29 -2.70 -16.47 -23.09
N ILE A 30 -2.73 -17.43 -22.16
CA ILE A 30 -1.83 -17.39 -20.99
C ILE A 30 -0.36 -17.34 -21.40
N GLY A 31 -0.08 -17.82 -22.61
CA GLY A 31 1.09 -17.55 -23.44
C GLY A 31 1.70 -16.17 -23.25
N SER A 32 0.85 -15.16 -23.47
CA SER A 32 1.19 -13.75 -23.65
C SER A 32 1.34 -12.97 -22.34
N PHE A 33 0.87 -13.53 -21.22
CA PHE A 33 0.94 -12.89 -19.90
C PHE A 33 2.17 -13.27 -19.08
N VAL A 34 2.96 -14.25 -19.54
CA VAL A 34 4.18 -14.71 -18.87
C VAL A 34 5.38 -14.17 -19.65
N GLU A 35 6.15 -13.29 -19.01
CA GLU A 35 7.42 -12.79 -19.54
C GLU A 35 8.38 -13.94 -19.91
N ASP A 36 9.25 -13.68 -20.88
CA ASP A 36 10.29 -14.60 -21.33
C ASP A 36 11.18 -15.09 -20.16
N GLY A 37 11.42 -16.41 -20.08
CA GLY A 37 12.26 -17.01 -19.04
C GLY A 37 11.86 -18.43 -18.64
N GLU A 38 12.36 -18.90 -17.49
CA GLU A 38 12.15 -20.25 -16.95
C GLU A 38 10.66 -20.60 -16.76
N THR A 39 9.83 -19.62 -16.41
CA THR A 39 8.38 -19.76 -16.24
C THR A 39 7.67 -20.16 -17.53
N ARG A 40 8.13 -19.67 -18.69
CA ARG A 40 7.62 -20.08 -20.01
C ARG A 40 7.99 -21.54 -20.31
N THR A 41 9.22 -21.94 -20.00
CA THR A 41 9.71 -23.31 -20.23
C THR A 41 8.94 -24.31 -19.37
N ILE A 42 8.77 -24.01 -18.08
CA ILE A 42 7.99 -24.81 -17.13
C ILE A 42 6.55 -24.96 -17.62
N ARG A 43 5.89 -23.85 -18.00
CA ARG A 43 4.51 -23.89 -18.51
C ARG A 43 4.37 -24.81 -19.72
N ALA A 44 5.35 -24.82 -20.61
CA ALA A 44 5.32 -25.66 -21.80
C ALA A 44 5.38 -27.17 -21.50
N THR A 45 5.84 -27.53 -20.29
CA THR A 45 5.89 -28.91 -19.79
C THR A 45 4.68 -29.32 -18.94
N LEU A 46 3.78 -28.38 -18.60
CA LEU A 46 2.62 -28.67 -17.77
C LEU A 46 1.50 -29.34 -18.57
N ASP A 47 0.80 -30.28 -17.91
CA ASP A 47 -0.37 -30.95 -18.48
C ASP A 47 -1.45 -29.92 -18.86
N GLY A 48 -2.10 -30.11 -19.99
CA GLY A 48 -3.07 -29.17 -20.55
C GLY A 48 -2.48 -27.98 -21.32
N TYR A 49 -1.15 -27.85 -21.46
CA TYR A 49 -0.57 -26.86 -22.39
C TYR A 49 -0.68 -27.31 -23.85
N LYS A 50 -0.41 -28.60 -24.12
CA LYS A 50 -0.56 -29.24 -25.42
C LYS A 50 -1.18 -30.65 -25.28
N PRO A 51 -2.37 -30.90 -25.85
CA PRO A 51 -3.29 -29.94 -26.44
C PRO A 51 -3.81 -28.91 -25.39
N PRO A 52 -4.22 -27.70 -25.80
CA PRO A 52 -4.72 -26.69 -24.86
C PRO A 52 -5.99 -27.15 -24.13
N ASP A 53 -5.89 -27.34 -22.82
CA ASP A 53 -6.98 -27.66 -21.91
C ASP A 53 -6.82 -26.78 -20.67
N TRP A 54 -7.71 -25.80 -20.53
CA TRP A 54 -7.63 -24.82 -19.45
C TRP A 54 -7.79 -25.44 -18.06
N SER A 55 -8.64 -26.45 -17.93
CA SER A 55 -8.92 -27.07 -16.63
C SER A 55 -7.69 -27.84 -16.14
N LYS A 56 -7.05 -28.62 -17.02
CA LYS A 56 -5.80 -29.34 -16.71
C LYS A 56 -4.62 -28.40 -16.51
N LEU A 57 -4.47 -27.41 -17.40
CA LEU A 57 -3.39 -26.44 -17.32
C LEU A 57 -3.46 -25.63 -16.02
N LYS A 58 -4.65 -25.12 -15.67
CA LYS A 58 -4.85 -24.41 -14.42
C LYS A 58 -4.54 -25.28 -13.20
N ALA A 59 -4.96 -26.55 -13.20
CA ALA A 59 -4.67 -27.49 -12.11
C ALA A 59 -3.17 -27.78 -11.99
N ALA A 60 -2.47 -28.01 -13.11
CA ALA A 60 -1.03 -28.25 -13.14
C ALA A 60 -0.23 -27.01 -12.73
N MET A 61 -0.64 -25.81 -13.18
CA MET A 61 -0.04 -24.54 -12.77
C MET A 61 -0.20 -24.30 -11.27
N LEU A 62 -1.41 -24.52 -10.74
CA LEU A 62 -1.64 -24.45 -9.31
C LEU A 62 -0.77 -25.49 -8.61
N SER A 63 -0.80 -26.77 -8.98
CA SER A 63 0.02 -27.80 -8.31
C SER A 63 1.52 -27.50 -8.33
N TYR A 64 2.06 -27.01 -9.46
CA TYR A 64 3.49 -26.73 -9.60
C TYR A 64 3.93 -25.50 -8.80
N TRP A 65 3.11 -24.46 -8.75
CA TRP A 65 3.43 -23.20 -8.04
C TRP A 65 2.82 -23.08 -6.64
N VAL A 66 1.89 -23.96 -6.25
CA VAL A 66 1.34 -24.03 -4.89
C VAL A 66 2.41 -24.46 -3.89
N ASP A 67 3.36 -25.32 -4.29
CA ASP A 67 4.50 -25.71 -3.45
C ASP A 67 5.64 -24.66 -3.45
N VAL A 68 5.61 -23.69 -4.37
CA VAL A 68 6.47 -22.51 -4.29
C VAL A 68 5.81 -21.49 -3.37
N ASP A 69 5.54 -21.89 -2.13
CA ASP A 69 5.09 -20.99 -1.05
C ASP A 69 6.30 -20.19 -0.53
N LYS A 70 7.02 -19.56 -1.47
CA LYS A 70 8.03 -18.56 -1.13
C LYS A 70 7.26 -17.33 -0.70
N ALA A 71 7.15 -17.13 0.61
CA ALA A 71 6.48 -15.98 1.16
C ALA A 71 6.99 -14.70 0.47
N LEU A 72 6.12 -14.01 -0.28
CA LEU A 72 6.49 -12.79 -1.02
C LEU A 72 7.02 -11.72 -0.08
N PHE A 73 6.47 -11.68 1.14
CA PHE A 73 6.94 -10.86 2.23
C PHE A 73 6.92 -11.63 3.54
N THR A 74 7.82 -11.26 4.43
CA THR A 74 8.04 -11.81 5.76
C THR A 74 8.11 -10.67 6.78
N GLU A 75 8.09 -11.00 8.07
CA GLU A 75 8.30 -10.00 9.13
C GLU A 75 9.66 -9.30 9.03
N ARG A 76 10.67 -9.97 8.45
CA ARG A 76 11.99 -9.35 8.21
C ARG A 76 11.91 -8.17 7.25
N ASP A 77 10.98 -8.19 6.30
CA ASP A 77 10.80 -7.09 5.35
C ASP A 77 10.23 -5.85 6.05
N ILE A 78 9.37 -6.03 7.06
CA ILE A 78 8.92 -4.94 7.93
C ILE A 78 10.10 -4.37 8.72
N THR A 79 10.87 -5.22 9.39
CA THR A 79 12.01 -4.77 10.21
C THR A 79 13.06 -4.06 9.35
N SER A 80 13.39 -4.62 8.18
CA SER A 80 14.34 -4.02 7.23
C SER A 80 13.86 -2.67 6.71
N LEU A 81 12.56 -2.53 6.40
CA LEU A 81 11.98 -1.26 5.98
C LEU A 81 12.08 -0.21 7.09
N VAL A 82 11.73 -0.58 8.33
CA VAL A 82 11.82 0.32 9.49
C VAL A 82 13.26 0.73 9.74
N ASP A 83 14.21 -0.19 9.74
CA ASP A 83 15.64 0.11 9.91
C ASP A 83 16.17 1.04 8.82
N THR A 84 15.72 0.83 7.58
CA THR A 84 16.09 1.69 6.45
C THR A 84 15.61 3.12 6.65
N TRP A 85 14.39 3.31 7.16
CA TRP A 85 13.86 4.62 7.47
C TRP A 85 14.50 5.23 8.72
N ALA A 86 14.73 4.44 9.77
CA ALA A 86 15.41 4.89 10.98
C ALA A 86 16.82 5.40 10.68
N LYS A 87 17.58 4.70 9.83
CA LYS A 87 18.91 5.15 9.35
C LYS A 87 18.88 6.46 8.57
N LYS A 88 17.76 6.78 7.92
CA LYS A 88 17.53 8.06 7.22
C LYS A 88 17.05 9.19 8.15
N GLY A 89 16.93 8.94 9.45
CA GLY A 89 16.38 9.90 10.42
C GLY A 89 14.87 9.73 10.68
N GLY A 90 14.27 8.67 10.14
CA GLY A 90 12.85 8.37 10.23
C GLY A 90 11.99 9.16 9.24
N VAL A 91 10.72 8.78 9.13
CA VAL A 91 9.71 9.52 8.36
C VAL A 91 9.51 10.88 9.00
N SER A 92 9.89 11.94 8.28
CA SER A 92 10.01 13.30 8.83
C SER A 92 9.20 14.36 8.07
N SER A 93 8.53 13.97 6.99
CA SER A 93 7.71 14.87 6.17
C SER A 93 6.52 14.12 5.55
N VAL A 94 5.58 14.87 4.98
CA VAL A 94 4.45 14.30 4.22
C VAL A 94 4.94 13.50 3.01
N SER A 95 5.97 14.00 2.31
CA SER A 95 6.57 13.30 1.16
C SER A 95 7.22 11.97 1.58
N ASP A 96 7.94 11.98 2.70
CA ASP A 96 8.51 10.76 3.29
C ASP A 96 7.41 9.76 3.64
N TYR A 97 6.32 10.24 4.21
CA TYR A 97 5.21 9.38 4.59
C TYR A 97 4.55 8.72 3.38
N HIS A 98 4.36 9.44 2.28
CA HIS A 98 3.89 8.86 1.03
C HIS A 98 4.85 7.79 0.49
N SER A 99 6.15 8.05 0.54
CA SER A 99 7.18 7.11 0.08
C SER A 99 7.24 5.85 0.96
N PHE A 100 7.16 6.04 2.28
CA PHE A 100 7.07 4.95 3.25
C PHE A 100 5.83 4.09 3.01
N ARG A 101 4.65 4.69 2.83
CA ARG A 101 3.40 3.95 2.58
C ARG A 101 3.44 3.11 1.31
N LYS A 102 4.07 3.61 0.24
CA LYS A 102 4.22 2.84 -1.02
C LYS A 102 4.95 1.52 -0.81
N ALA A 103 5.92 1.48 0.11
CA ALA A 103 6.64 0.26 0.48
C ALA A 103 5.92 -0.55 1.58
N TRP A 104 5.40 0.12 2.59
CA TRP A 104 4.78 -0.50 3.77
C TRP A 104 3.43 -1.17 3.46
N ASP A 105 2.55 -0.51 2.70
CA ASP A 105 1.17 -0.97 2.50
C ASP A 105 1.08 -2.33 1.78
N PRO A 106 1.89 -2.63 0.74
CA PRO A 106 1.95 -3.97 0.13
C PRO A 106 2.42 -5.05 1.10
N ILE A 107 3.47 -4.79 1.89
CA ILE A 107 4.02 -5.74 2.87
C ILE A 107 2.98 -6.05 3.93
N GLN A 108 2.36 -5.01 4.52
CA GLN A 108 1.31 -5.15 5.51
C GLN A 108 0.12 -5.95 4.97
N ALA A 109 -0.36 -5.62 3.76
CA ALA A 109 -1.49 -6.31 3.15
C ALA A 109 -1.21 -7.81 2.96
N TYR A 110 0.00 -8.16 2.52
CA TYR A 110 0.43 -9.54 2.36
C TYR A 110 0.45 -10.31 3.68
N LEU A 111 1.13 -9.77 4.71
CA LEU A 111 1.28 -10.42 6.01
C LEU A 111 -0.06 -10.64 6.71
N VAL A 112 -0.98 -9.67 6.61
CA VAL A 112 -2.35 -9.82 7.14
C VAL A 112 -3.15 -10.86 6.37
N SER A 113 -3.00 -10.92 5.04
CA SER A 113 -3.76 -11.85 4.20
C SER A 113 -3.35 -13.32 4.36
N LYS A 114 -2.07 -13.58 4.67
CA LYS A 114 -1.50 -14.92 4.84
C LYS A 114 -1.56 -15.43 6.28
N SER A 115 -2.16 -14.66 7.20
CA SER A 115 -2.22 -14.98 8.64
C SER A 115 -0.85 -15.23 9.28
N HIS A 116 0.25 -14.76 8.67
CA HIS A 116 1.60 -14.90 9.22
C HIS A 116 1.83 -14.02 10.46
N VAL A 117 0.94 -13.04 10.67
CA VAL A 117 0.91 -12.16 11.83
C VAL A 117 -0.46 -12.35 12.49
N GLU A 118 -0.51 -12.81 13.75
CA GLU A 118 -1.76 -13.16 14.43
C GLU A 118 -2.72 -11.96 14.57
N SER A 119 -2.21 -10.73 14.46
CA SER A 119 -3.02 -9.50 14.39
C SER A 119 -2.16 -8.30 13.99
N ALA A 120 -2.78 -7.28 13.39
CA ALA A 120 -2.18 -5.95 13.19
C ALA A 120 -1.58 -5.31 14.47
N LYS A 121 -1.76 -5.93 15.65
CA LYS A 121 -1.04 -5.63 16.90
C LYS A 121 0.48 -5.69 16.77
N GLU A 122 1.06 -6.63 16.03
CA GLU A 122 2.52 -6.78 15.93
C GLU A 122 3.15 -5.69 15.05
N LEU A 123 2.37 -5.14 14.11
CA LEU A 123 2.82 -4.10 13.20
C LEU A 123 2.77 -2.69 13.79
N LYS A 124 2.09 -2.48 14.94
CA LYS A 124 1.96 -1.15 15.57
C LYS A 124 3.30 -0.55 15.98
N LYS A 125 4.14 -1.36 16.63
CA LYS A 125 5.42 -0.90 17.16
C LYS A 125 6.39 -0.58 16.02
N PRO A 126 6.63 -1.49 15.03
CA PRO A 126 7.48 -1.17 13.90
C PRO A 126 6.98 0.03 13.09
N PHE A 127 5.65 0.15 12.89
CA PHE A 127 5.06 1.31 12.21
C PHE A 127 5.35 2.62 12.94
N TYR A 128 5.17 2.67 14.26
CA TYR A 128 5.46 3.87 15.06
C TYR A 128 6.96 4.21 15.07
N GLN A 129 7.83 3.20 15.13
CA GLN A 129 9.29 3.39 15.14
C GLN A 129 9.86 3.86 13.79
N ALA A 130 9.13 3.71 12.69
CA ALA A 130 9.55 4.21 11.39
C ALA A 130 9.59 5.76 11.33
N PHE A 131 8.88 6.45 12.23
CA PHE A 131 8.82 7.91 12.26
C PHE A 131 10.00 8.51 13.00
N SER A 132 10.39 9.73 12.62
CA SER A 132 11.40 10.49 13.36
C SER A 132 10.93 10.80 14.78
N GLU A 133 11.85 10.98 15.73
CA GLU A 133 11.50 11.28 17.14
C GLU A 133 10.56 12.50 17.27
N GLY A 134 10.76 13.53 16.45
CA GLY A 134 9.87 14.70 16.42
C GLY A 134 8.44 14.36 15.98
N PHE A 135 8.29 13.47 14.99
CA PHE A 135 6.97 13.01 14.57
C PHE A 135 6.36 12.00 15.53
N GLN A 136 7.15 11.13 16.13
CA GLN A 136 6.72 10.23 17.20
C GLN A 136 6.10 11.03 18.35
N GLY A 137 6.73 12.13 18.77
CA GLY A 137 6.18 13.07 19.76
C GLY A 137 4.81 13.63 19.34
N ARG A 138 4.70 14.18 18.13
CA ARG A 138 3.44 14.74 17.60
C ARG A 138 2.32 13.70 17.51
N ILE A 139 2.65 12.47 17.09
CA ILE A 139 1.70 11.35 17.04
C ILE A 139 1.24 11.00 18.46
N ARG A 140 2.16 10.96 19.43
CA ARG A 140 1.82 10.73 20.84
C ARG A 140 0.89 11.81 21.38
N ASP A 141 1.19 13.08 21.12
CA ASP A 141 0.36 14.22 21.55
C ASP A 141 -1.04 14.14 20.94
N GLN A 142 -1.14 13.76 19.66
CA GLN A 142 -2.43 13.55 19.00
C GLN A 142 -3.22 12.40 19.64
N LEU A 143 -2.57 11.29 20.01
CA LEU A 143 -3.22 10.15 20.67
C LEU A 143 -3.69 10.49 22.10
N ILE A 144 -2.93 11.32 22.83
CA ILE A 144 -3.32 11.84 24.14
C ILE A 144 -4.52 12.77 23.98
N LYS A 145 -4.49 13.69 23.00
CA LYS A 145 -5.58 14.63 22.72
C LYS A 145 -6.89 13.91 22.37
N GLU A 146 -6.81 12.82 21.61
CA GLU A 146 -7.98 12.01 21.26
C GLU A 146 -8.43 11.06 22.38
N ASN A 147 -7.73 11.04 23.53
CA ASN A 147 -7.94 10.11 24.66
C ASN A 147 -7.95 8.64 24.23
N THR A 148 -7.14 8.30 23.22
CA THR A 148 -7.08 6.94 22.67
C THR A 148 -5.85 6.16 23.15
N LEU A 149 -4.89 6.83 23.80
CA LEU A 149 -3.73 6.17 24.39
C LEU A 149 -4.17 5.31 25.58
N ILE A 150 -3.78 4.03 25.58
CA ILE A 150 -4.15 3.12 26.66
C ILE A 150 -3.18 3.37 27.82
N VAL A 151 -3.63 4.07 28.86
CA VAL A 151 -2.87 4.25 30.09
C VAL A 151 -3.12 3.01 30.97
N THR A 152 -2.07 2.24 31.20
CA THR A 152 -2.09 1.09 32.12
C THR A 152 -2.11 1.62 33.56
N PRO A 153 -2.69 0.90 34.55
CA PRO A 153 -2.69 1.32 35.95
C PRO A 153 -1.32 1.70 36.52
N ASP A 154 -0.24 1.12 35.98
CA ASP A 154 1.16 1.45 36.32
C ASP A 154 1.66 2.78 35.70
N ASN A 155 0.75 3.64 35.25
CA ASN A 155 1.02 4.88 34.50
C ASN A 155 1.86 4.69 33.23
N ARG A 156 1.84 3.48 32.66
CA ARG A 156 2.56 3.15 31.41
C ARG A 156 1.62 3.28 30.22
N ALA A 157 2.02 4.06 29.22
CA ALA A 157 1.28 4.19 27.97
C ALA A 157 1.51 2.99 27.04
N ARG A 158 0.43 2.42 26.52
CA ARG A 158 0.46 1.39 25.46
C ARG A 158 -0.13 1.96 24.16
N LEU A 159 0.50 1.59 23.03
CA LEU A 159 -0.01 1.97 21.72
C LEU A 159 -1.43 1.39 21.50
N PRO A 160 -2.37 2.19 20.98
CA PRO A 160 -3.74 1.77 20.74
C PRO A 160 -3.83 0.76 19.59
N SER A 161 -5.05 0.38 19.16
CA SER A 161 -5.24 -0.45 17.97
C SER A 161 -4.55 0.16 16.74
N PHE A 162 -4.10 -0.68 15.79
CA PHE A 162 -3.34 -0.21 14.63
C PHE A 162 -4.15 0.78 13.78
N LYS A 163 -5.46 0.55 13.70
CA LYS A 163 -6.42 1.44 13.04
C LYS A 163 -6.42 2.84 13.66
N ILE A 164 -6.43 2.93 14.99
CA ILE A 164 -6.39 4.21 15.72
C ILE A 164 -5.04 4.89 15.50
N LEU A 165 -3.94 4.16 15.67
CA LEU A 165 -2.59 4.69 15.45
C LEU A 165 -2.44 5.27 14.03
N ARG A 166 -2.90 4.55 13.01
CA ARG A 166 -2.83 4.99 11.62
C ARG A 166 -3.69 6.23 11.37
N SER A 167 -4.87 6.31 11.98
CA SER A 167 -5.72 7.50 11.93
C SER A 167 -5.04 8.72 12.54
N ALA A 168 -4.38 8.57 13.69
CA ALA A 168 -3.65 9.65 14.34
C ALA A 168 -2.48 10.15 13.48
N VAL A 169 -1.73 9.24 12.84
CA VAL A 169 -0.69 9.60 11.87
C VAL A 169 -1.28 10.37 10.69
N ASP A 170 -2.37 9.89 10.10
CA ASP A 170 -3.02 10.58 8.98
C ASP A 170 -3.47 12.00 9.39
N THR A 171 -3.95 12.19 10.63
CA THR A 171 -4.29 13.51 11.17
C THR A 171 -3.06 14.41 11.32
N VAL A 172 -1.96 13.90 11.89
CA VAL A 172 -0.69 14.64 12.02
C VAL A 172 -0.15 15.05 10.65
N MET A 173 -0.25 14.17 9.65
CA MET A 173 0.20 14.43 8.29
C MET A 173 -0.69 15.45 7.56
N LYS A 174 -2.01 15.44 7.79
CA LYS A 174 -2.90 16.49 7.29
C LYS A 174 -2.63 17.84 7.94
N GLY A 175 -2.27 17.87 9.23
CA GLY A 175 -1.88 19.08 9.94
C GLY A 175 -0.55 19.70 9.48
N GLN A 176 0.24 18.97 8.70
CA GLN A 176 1.48 19.46 8.07
C GLN A 176 1.25 20.19 6.73
N ILE A 177 0.03 20.24 6.22
CA ILE A 177 -0.30 21.03 5.03
C ILE A 177 -0.14 22.52 5.39
N SER A 178 0.86 23.18 4.83
CA SER A 178 1.09 24.61 5.02
C SER A 178 -0.12 25.42 4.57
N LEU A 179 -0.52 26.44 5.34
CA LEU A 179 -1.38 27.52 4.85
C LEU A 179 -0.62 28.28 3.76
N THR A 180 -1.02 28.09 2.51
CA THR A 180 -0.60 28.94 1.39
C THR A 180 -1.49 30.18 1.38
N PHE A 181 -0.92 31.34 1.71
CA PHE A 181 -1.57 32.62 1.42
C PHE A 181 -1.31 32.96 -0.04
N GLU A 182 -2.36 33.30 -0.79
CA GLU A 182 -2.19 33.87 -2.13
C GLU A 182 -1.51 35.23 -2.00
N THR A 183 -0.21 35.30 -2.31
CA THR A 183 0.45 36.58 -2.51
C THR A 183 -0.05 37.11 -3.84
N GLN A 184 -1.03 38.01 -3.79
CA GLN A 184 -1.50 38.74 -4.96
C GLN A 184 -0.34 39.61 -5.45
N GLU A 185 0.47 39.10 -6.38
CA GLU A 185 1.51 39.88 -7.05
C GLU A 185 0.83 41.06 -7.77
N ARG A 186 0.83 42.22 -7.13
CA ARG A 186 0.54 43.48 -7.79
C ARG A 186 1.67 43.74 -8.76
N GLN A 187 1.43 43.43 -10.03
CA GLN A 187 2.24 43.89 -11.16
C GLN A 187 2.57 45.38 -10.97
N PRO A 188 3.85 45.76 -10.91
CA PRO A 188 4.22 47.15 -10.75
C PRO A 188 3.75 47.99 -11.94
N ARG A 189 3.14 49.14 -11.64
CA ARG A 189 2.52 50.05 -12.61
C ARG A 189 3.48 50.59 -13.69
N TRP A 190 4.80 50.40 -13.53
CA TRP A 190 5.82 50.81 -14.49
C TRP A 190 5.90 49.91 -15.74
N LEU A 191 5.31 48.71 -15.72
CA LEU A 191 5.20 47.84 -16.91
C LEU A 191 4.14 48.33 -17.94
N LEU A 192 3.28 49.30 -17.58
CA LEU A 192 2.24 49.83 -18.48
C LEU A 192 2.65 51.10 -19.25
N LEU A 193 3.83 51.67 -18.97
CA LEU A 193 4.25 52.96 -19.54
C LEU A 193 5.25 52.84 -20.71
N SER A 194 5.66 51.64 -21.11
CA SER A 194 6.66 51.43 -22.17
C SER A 194 6.07 51.03 -23.53
N LYS A 195 4.95 51.63 -23.94
CA LYS A 195 4.56 51.61 -25.37
C LYS A 195 4.96 52.93 -26.04
N PRO A 196 5.97 52.96 -26.92
CA PRO A 196 6.22 54.13 -27.73
C PRO A 196 5.05 54.34 -28.70
N ARG A 197 4.64 55.59 -28.81
CA ARG A 197 3.59 56.09 -29.71
C ARG A 197 4.27 56.50 -31.02
N THR A 198 3.69 56.07 -32.15
CA THR A 198 3.88 56.53 -33.56
C THR A 198 5.24 56.29 -34.21
N MET A 199 5.37 56.06 -35.53
CA MET A 199 4.50 56.42 -36.67
C MET A 199 4.06 55.22 -37.51
#